data_AF-A0A182EUU8-F1
#
_entry.id   AF-A0A182EUU8-F1
#
_cell.length_a   1.000
_cell.length_b   1.000
_cell.length_c   1.000
_cell.angle_alpha   90.00
_cell.angle_beta   90.00
_cell.angle_gamma   90.00
#
_symmetry.space_group_name_H-M   'P 1'
#
loop_
_entity.id
_entity.type
_entity.pdbx_description
1 polymer ?
#
loop_
_entity_poly.entity_id
_entity_poly.type
_entity_poly.pdbx_seq_one_letter_code
_entity_poly.pdbx_strand_id
1 'polypeptide(L)' 'MRIGNGLDETTAGLFLQPFRKNKRIRTAFSPQQLVELEKAFELNHYVIGNERRELATSLSLTETQ' A
#
# COMPACT_ATOMS: atom_id res chain seq x y z
N MET A 1 -48.10 -24.52 -6.41
CA MET A 1 -47.89 -24.83 -7.85
C MET A 1 -48.56 -23.73 -8.67
N ARG A 2 -47.77 -22.79 -9.20
CA ARG A 2 -48.06 -21.96 -10.39
C ARG A 2 -46.75 -21.26 -10.76
N ILE A 3 -46.35 -21.46 -12.01
CA ILE A 3 -45.12 -21.01 -12.68
C ILE A 3 -45.52 -19.99 -13.76
N GLY A 4 -44.65 -19.01 -14.00
CA GLY A 4 -44.57 -18.18 -15.22
C GLY A 4 -44.72 -16.68 -14.93
N ASN A 5 -43.95 -15.76 -15.50
CA ASN A 5 -42.84 -15.82 -16.44
C ASN A 5 -42.27 -14.38 -16.59
N GLY A 6 -40.99 -14.24 -16.91
CA GLY A 6 -40.47 -13.14 -17.73
C GLY A 6 -40.00 -11.86 -17.03
N LEU A 7 -38.71 -11.59 -17.20
CA LEU A 7 -38.10 -10.36 -17.73
C LEU A 7 -36.80 -10.01 -16.98
N ASP A 8 -35.71 -10.35 -17.65
CA ASP A 8 -34.43 -9.67 -17.71
C ASP A 8 -34.37 -8.25 -17.14
N GLU A 9 -34.10 -8.11 -15.85
CA GLU A 9 -33.58 -6.85 -15.31
C GLU A 9 -32.50 -7.12 -14.28
N THR A 10 -31.46 -6.29 -14.34
CA THR A 10 -30.32 -6.18 -13.42
C THR A 10 -29.10 -7.07 -13.64
N THR A 11 -28.73 -7.28 -14.91
CA THR A 11 -27.35 -7.01 -15.37
C THR A 11 -27.00 -5.50 -15.23
N ALA A 12 -27.30 -4.91 -14.07
CA ALA A 12 -27.17 -3.48 -13.79
C ALA A 12 -26.38 -3.21 -12.49
N GLY A 13 -25.86 -4.27 -11.84
CA GLY A 13 -24.97 -4.14 -10.68
C GLY A 13 -23.48 -3.94 -11.04
N LEU A 14 -23.11 -4.10 -12.32
CA LEU A 14 -21.70 -4.07 -12.76
C LEU A 14 -21.22 -2.71 -13.27
N PHE A 15 -22.09 -1.70 -13.38
CA PHE A 15 -21.78 -0.46 -14.12
C PHE A 15 -21.71 0.82 -13.29
N LEU A 16 -21.72 0.75 -11.96
CA LEU A 16 -21.57 1.94 -11.10
C LEU A 16 -20.65 1.71 -9.90
N GLN A 17 -19.45 1.21 -10.14
CA GLN A 17 -18.34 1.35 -9.18
C GLN A 17 -17.52 2.58 -9.64
N PRO A 18 -17.66 3.76 -9.02
CA PRO A 18 -16.77 4.87 -9.31
C PRO A 18 -15.35 4.39 -8.99
N PHE A 19 -14.48 4.37 -10.00
CA PHE A 19 -13.06 4.03 -9.95
C PHE A 19 -12.46 4.26 -8.56
N ARG A 20 -12.48 3.21 -7.71
CA ARG A 20 -11.87 3.27 -6.39
C ARG A 20 -10.37 3.30 -6.67
N LYS A 21 -9.77 4.50 -6.64
CA LYS A 21 -8.33 4.71 -6.79
C LYS A 21 -7.61 3.61 -6.00
N ASN A 22 -6.83 2.77 -6.67
CA ASN A 22 -6.14 1.66 -6.03
C ASN A 22 -5.42 2.19 -4.78
N LYS A 23 -5.88 1.76 -3.60
CA LYS A 23 -5.28 2.18 -2.34
C LYS A 23 -3.86 1.61 -2.33
N ARG A 24 -2.85 2.48 -2.16
CA ARG A 24 -1.47 2.01 -2.00
C ARG A 24 -1.44 1.02 -0.84
N ILE A 25 -0.96 -0.19 -1.10
CA ILE A 25 -0.76 -1.20 -0.07
C ILE A 25 0.31 -0.64 0.87
N ARG A 26 0.04 -0.68 2.18
CA ARG A 26 1.04 -0.31 3.18
C ARG A 26 2.18 -1.31 3.07
N THR A 27 3.40 -0.81 2.97
CA THR A 27 4.59 -1.64 2.96
C THR A 27 4.88 -2.09 4.39
N ALA A 28 5.16 -3.38 4.56
CA ALA A 28 5.67 -3.93 5.81
C ALA A 28 7.20 -4.04 5.70
N PHE A 29 7.91 -3.62 6.74
CA PHE A 29 9.35 -3.80 6.85
C PHE A 29 9.67 -5.19 7.40
N SER A 30 10.78 -5.78 6.94
CA SER A 30 11.30 -6.99 7.55
C SER A 30 11.81 -6.69 8.97
N PRO A 31 11.92 -7.70 9.85
CA PRO A 31 12.49 -7.50 11.19
C PRO A 31 13.90 -6.88 11.15
N GLN A 32 14.72 -7.26 10.16
CA GLN A 32 16.07 -6.71 9.99
C GLN A 32 16.03 -5.23 9.59
N GLN A 33 15.11 -4.84 8.71
CA GLN A 33 14.94 -3.43 8.32
C GLN A 33 14.52 -2.57 9.52
N LEU A 34 13.61 -3.06 10.38
CA LEU A 34 13.19 -2.34 11.57
C LEU A 34 14.37 -2.06 12.52
N VAL A 35 15.20 -3.08 12.80
CA VAL A 35 16.36 -2.93 13.69
C VAL A 35 17.34 -1.88 13.17
N GLU A 36 17.66 -1.90 11.87
CA GLU A 36 18.57 -0.89 11.29
C GLU A 36 17.97 0.51 11.25
N LEU A 37 16.65 0.63 11.02
CA LEU A 37 15.94 1.91 11.10
C LEU A 37 15.92 2.46 12.54
N GLU A 38 15.69 1.61 13.54
CA GLU A 38 15.74 1.97 14.96
C GLU A 38 17.14 2.44 15.36
N LYS A 39 18.19 1.71 14.96
CA LYS A 39 19.58 2.10 15.18
C LYS A 39 19.93 3.43 14.52
N ALA A 40 19.51 3.64 13.28
CA ALA A 40 19.71 4.92 12.61
C ALA A 40 18.97 6.06 13.32
N PHE A 41 17.76 5.80 13.80
CA PHE A 41 16.95 6.75 14.55
C PHE A 41 17.59 7.11 15.91
N GLU A 42 18.15 6.15 16.64
CA GLU A 42 18.87 6.40 17.90
C GLU A 42 20.06 7.34 17.72
N LEU A 43 20.77 7.23 16.59
CA LEU A 43 21.90 8.11 16.26
C LEU A 43 21.42 9.51 15.87
N ASN A 44 20.41 9.58 15.00
CA ASN A 44 19.81 10.82 14.54
C ASN A 44 18.32 10.63 14.31
N HIS A 45 17.50 11.37 15.06
CA HIS A 45 16.03 11.30 14.93
C HIS A 45 15.52 11.84 13.58
N TYR A 46 16.39 12.50 12.80
CA TYR A 46 16.09 13.06 11.49
C TYR A 46 17.23 12.76 10.51
N VAL A 47 16.92 12.08 9.42
CA VAL A 47 17.84 11.83 8.31
C VAL A 47 17.65 12.88 7.21
N ILE A 48 18.76 13.43 6.71
CA ILE A 48 18.75 14.47 5.66
C ILE A 48 18.86 13.78 4.28
N GLY A 49 18.35 14.41 3.22
CA GLY A 49 18.12 13.79 1.90
C GLY A 49 19.22 12.84 1.39
N ASN A 50 20.51 13.19 1.50
CA ASN A 50 21.59 12.29 1.08
C ASN A 50 21.71 11.04 1.97
N GLU A 51 21.71 11.23 3.30
CA GLU A 51 21.75 10.13 4.28
C GLU A 51 20.51 9.24 4.15
N ARG A 52 19.33 9.85 3.92
CA ARG A 52 18.08 9.13 3.69
C ARG A 52 18.16 8.25 2.44
N ARG A 53 18.70 8.77 1.35
CA ARG A 53 18.88 8.00 0.11
C ARG A 53 19.84 6.83 0.29
N GLU A 54 20.94 7.03 1.00
CA GLU A 54 21.93 5.98 1.29
C GLU A 54 21.33 4.89 2.19
N LEU A 55 20.63 5.29 3.26
CA LEU A 55 19.94 4.36 4.16
C LEU A 55 18.84 3.57 3.45
N ALA A 56 18.03 4.22 2.60
CA ALA A 56 17.01 3.53 1.82
C ALA A 56 17.65 2.53 0.85
N THR A 57 18.76 2.90 0.19
CA THR A 57 19.48 2.01 -0.72
C THR A 57 20.04 0.79 0.00
N SER A 58 20.64 0.95 1.17
CA SER A 58 21.21 -0.17 1.95
C SER A 58 20.12 -1.14 2.44
N LEU A 59 18.93 -0.64 2.74
CA LEU A 59 17.78 -1.42 3.17
C LEU A 59 16.91 -1.95 2.02
N SER A 60 17.28 -1.69 0.76
CA SER A 60 16.47 -2.02 -0.42
C SER A 60 15.05 -1.42 -0.35
N LEU A 61 14.96 -0.16 0.09
CA LEU A 61 13.75 0.65 0.21
C LEU A 61 13.81 1.85 -0.75
N THR A 62 12.66 2.46 -0.99
CA THR A 62 12.59 3.79 -1.61
C THR A 62 12.80 4.87 -0.56
N GLU A 63 13.25 6.05 -0.98
CA GLU A 63 13.48 7.21 -0.09
C GLU A 63 12.23 7.66 0.70
N THR A 64 11.04 7.24 0.26
CA THR A 64 9.75 7.61 0.86
C THR A 64 9.10 6.52 1.72
N GLN A 65 9.75 5.37 1.87
CA GLN A 65 9.32 4.29 2.77
C GLN A 65 10.03 4.45 4.11
#